data_AF-A0AAJ2GZA0-F1
#
_entry.id   AF-A0AAJ2GZA0-F1
#
_cell.length_a   1.000
_cell.length_b   1.000
_cell.length_c   1.000
_cell.angle_alpha   90.00
_cell.angle_beta   90.00
_cell.angle_gamma   90.00
#
_symmetry.space_group_name_H-M   'P 1'
#
loop_
_entity.id
_entity.type
_entity.pdbx_description
1 polymer ?
#
loop_
_entity_poly.entity_id
_entity_poly.type
_entity_poly.pdbx_seq_one_letter_code
_entity_poly.pdbx_strand_id
1 'polypeptide(L)'
;MSNTTPKQPPTNVEKSSQNQVMSDKHLETDAQAANQPKTVSPQPVESTQDPESIASSKTKLDNHVESNRANPPSKKSKLIRIGFILFLVAMVALGLWLAYKPEKQQIQGMVEAKTINVSTKIPSRVEQLFAHEGDQVKKGQVLGTLTSPAILAKQEQALGVLQSAKALEQTALRGSQQENIDALKANWQSAQAQAHLAQ
;
A
#
# COMPACT_ATOMS: atom_id res chain seq x y z
N MET A 1 -22.17 29.41 -71.56
CA MET A 1 -20.76 29.67 -71.20
C MET A 1 -20.73 30.64 -70.03
N SER A 2 -20.53 30.14 -68.81
CA SER A 2 -19.91 30.91 -67.72
C SER A 2 -19.56 29.96 -66.59
N ASN A 3 -18.26 29.89 -66.36
CA ASN A 3 -17.52 28.98 -65.51
C ASN A 3 -17.60 29.47 -64.06
N THR A 4 -17.84 28.60 -63.08
CA THR A 4 -17.79 28.95 -61.65
C THR A 4 -16.83 27.99 -60.93
N THR A 5 -15.59 28.45 -60.78
CA THR A 5 -14.50 27.81 -60.05
C THR A 5 -14.69 27.98 -58.53
N PRO A 6 -14.38 26.98 -57.69
CA PRO A 6 -14.51 27.07 -56.24
C PRO A 6 -13.36 27.86 -55.59
N LYS A 7 -13.69 28.55 -54.50
CA LYS A 7 -12.85 29.41 -53.66
C LYS A 7 -11.99 28.57 -52.71
N GLN A 8 -10.66 28.57 -52.87
CA GLN A 8 -9.71 28.03 -51.89
C GLN A 8 -9.55 28.99 -50.70
N PRO A 9 -9.31 28.50 -49.47
CA PRO A 9 -8.88 29.32 -48.35
C PRO A 9 -7.35 29.57 -48.36
N PRO A 10 -6.86 30.72 -47.86
CA PRO A 10 -5.43 31.01 -47.85
C PRO A 10 -4.68 30.27 -46.75
N THR A 11 -3.66 29.50 -47.12
CA THR A 11 -2.59 29.03 -46.23
C THR A 11 -1.62 30.18 -45.95
N ASN A 12 -1.53 30.60 -44.69
CA ASN A 12 -0.56 31.60 -44.24
C ASN A 12 0.30 30.97 -43.14
N VAL A 13 1.52 30.56 -43.48
CA VAL A 13 2.56 30.14 -42.52
C VAL A 13 3.85 30.82 -42.93
N GLU A 14 4.15 31.97 -42.34
CA GLU A 14 5.51 32.50 -42.27
C GLU A 14 5.59 33.60 -41.19
N LYS A 15 6.18 33.30 -40.02
CA LYS A 15 7.43 33.92 -39.53
C LYS A 15 7.72 33.62 -38.05
N SER A 16 8.96 33.18 -37.85
CA SER A 16 9.92 33.65 -36.84
C SER A 16 9.47 33.79 -35.39
N SER A 17 10.09 32.98 -34.52
CA SER A 17 10.93 33.52 -33.44
C SER A 17 11.88 32.45 -32.92
N GLN A 18 13.17 32.73 -33.06
CA GLN A 18 14.28 32.12 -32.33
C GLN A 18 14.17 32.43 -30.84
N ASN A 19 14.51 31.46 -29.99
CA ASN A 19 15.17 31.68 -28.69
C ASN A 19 15.56 30.30 -28.14
N GLN A 20 16.83 29.91 -28.18
CA GLN A 20 17.90 30.18 -27.20
C GLN A 20 18.25 28.85 -26.51
N VAL A 21 19.46 28.35 -26.82
CA VAL A 21 20.10 27.20 -26.17
C VAL A 21 21.32 27.75 -25.43
N MET A 22 21.26 27.82 -24.11
CA MET A 22 22.42 27.82 -23.19
C MET A 22 21.96 27.72 -21.74
N SER A 23 22.87 27.27 -20.87
CA SER A 23 22.74 26.89 -19.43
C SER A 23 22.38 25.41 -19.29
N ASP A 24 23.21 24.50 -18.75
CA ASP A 24 24.06 24.63 -17.57
C ASP A 24 25.38 23.86 -17.66
N LYS A 25 26.33 24.37 -16.89
CA LYS A 25 27.68 23.89 -16.64
C LYS A 25 27.72 23.45 -15.17
N HIS A 26 28.43 22.34 -14.91
CA HIS A 26 28.78 21.78 -13.59
C HIS A 26 27.63 21.03 -12.87
N LEU A 27 27.83 19.88 -12.22
CA LEU A 27 28.94 19.53 -11.33
C LEU A 27 29.01 18.00 -11.06
N GLU A 28 30.25 17.50 -10.88
CA GLU A 28 30.70 16.33 -10.10
C GLU A 28 30.36 14.87 -10.50
N THR A 29 31.25 14.35 -11.35
CA THR A 29 31.84 13.00 -11.24
C THR A 29 32.78 12.96 -10.04
N ASP A 30 32.63 11.98 -9.14
CA ASP A 30 33.77 11.30 -8.52
C ASP A 30 33.33 9.95 -7.95
N ALA A 31 33.77 8.89 -8.63
CA ALA A 31 33.72 7.51 -8.18
C ALA A 31 35.14 7.06 -7.89
N GLN A 32 35.46 6.81 -6.62
CA GLN A 32 36.71 6.17 -6.21
C GLN A 32 36.44 5.07 -5.19
N ALA A 33 36.79 3.85 -5.60
CA ALA A 33 36.94 2.68 -4.76
C ALA A 33 38.43 2.51 -4.42
N ALA A 34 38.78 2.37 -3.13
CA ALA A 34 39.99 1.67 -2.67
C ALA A 34 40.00 1.47 -1.13
N ASN A 35 39.84 0.21 -0.72
CA ASN A 35 40.50 -0.53 0.37
C ASN A 35 41.04 0.17 1.65
N GLN A 36 40.41 -0.18 2.80
CA GLN A 36 40.93 -0.73 4.08
C GLN A 36 42.22 -0.16 4.72
N PRO A 37 42.27 0.05 6.07
CA PRO A 37 42.38 -1.09 7.01
C PRO A 37 41.63 -0.99 8.37
N LYS A 38 41.42 -2.19 8.94
CA LYS A 38 41.12 -2.53 10.35
C LYS A 38 42.13 -1.83 11.30
N THR A 39 41.84 -1.52 12.57
CA THR A 39 41.91 -2.47 13.70
C THR A 39 41.70 -1.73 15.04
N VAL A 40 40.73 -2.20 15.84
CA VAL A 40 40.69 -2.34 17.33
C VAL A 40 40.77 -1.10 18.24
N SER A 41 39.68 -0.88 18.99
CA SER A 41 39.70 -0.53 20.42
C SER A 41 38.34 -0.86 21.05
N PRO A 42 38.26 -1.74 22.06
CA PRO A 42 37.12 -1.80 22.95
C PRO A 42 37.50 -1.21 24.32
N GLN A 43 36.66 -0.31 24.83
CA GLN A 43 36.49 -0.09 26.27
C GLN A 43 34.99 0.00 26.51
N PRO A 44 34.49 -0.70 27.54
CA PRO A 44 33.85 0.09 28.59
C PRO A 44 34.03 -0.47 30.03
N VAL A 45 34.02 0.48 30.97
CA VAL A 45 33.61 0.43 32.40
C VAL A 45 34.59 -0.09 33.48
N GLU A 46 35.32 0.87 34.03
CA GLU A 46 35.50 1.24 35.45
C GLU A 46 34.78 0.43 36.57
N SER A 47 35.56 -0.18 37.47
CA SER A 47 35.32 -0.16 38.91
C SER A 47 36.57 -0.55 39.70
N THR A 48 36.96 0.39 40.55
CA THR A 48 38.07 0.48 41.50
C THR A 48 38.15 -0.68 42.49
N GLN A 49 39.36 -1.22 42.69
CA GLN A 49 39.77 -1.93 43.92
C GLN A 49 41.24 -1.61 44.21
N ASP A 50 41.47 -0.66 45.12
CA ASP A 50 42.73 -0.52 45.83
C ASP A 50 42.66 -1.37 47.13
N PRO A 51 43.62 -2.25 47.43
CA PRO A 51 43.72 -2.88 48.74
C PRO A 51 44.60 -2.05 49.69
N GLU A 52 44.04 -1.75 50.85
CA GLU A 52 44.70 -1.08 51.96
C GLU A 52 45.78 -1.97 52.62
N SER A 53 46.92 -1.33 52.84
CA SER A 53 48.14 -1.77 53.52
C SER A 53 47.91 -2.41 54.90
N ILE A 54 48.60 -3.52 55.20
CA ILE A 54 49.27 -3.70 56.51
C ILE A 54 50.64 -4.35 56.29
N ALA A 55 51.69 -3.64 56.69
CA ALA A 55 53.07 -4.07 56.71
C ALA A 55 53.52 -4.56 58.09
N SER A 56 54.46 -5.51 58.06
CA SER A 56 55.49 -5.82 59.06
C SER A 56 55.11 -6.49 60.40
N SER A 57 55.59 -7.72 60.59
CA SER A 57 56.57 -8.06 61.63
C SER A 57 57.01 -9.53 61.54
N LYS A 58 58.23 -9.79 62.01
CA LYS A 58 59.06 -10.97 61.74
C LYS A 58 59.02 -12.02 62.88
N THR A 59 59.43 -13.26 62.55
CA THR A 59 60.28 -14.18 63.36
C THR A 59 59.66 -15.28 64.23
N LYS A 60 60.23 -16.50 64.05
CA LYS A 60 60.30 -17.71 64.91
C LYS A 60 59.04 -18.57 65.07
N LEU A 61 59.06 -19.84 64.64
CA LEU A 61 59.69 -21.06 65.21
C LEU A 61 58.98 -21.52 66.49
N ASP A 62 58.79 -22.84 66.57
CA ASP A 62 58.56 -23.66 67.77
C ASP A 62 57.14 -24.23 67.97
N ASN A 63 56.99 -25.48 67.50
CA ASN A 63 56.56 -26.67 68.23
C ASN A 63 55.17 -26.81 68.91
N HIS A 64 54.71 -28.07 68.79
CA HIS A 64 53.60 -28.76 69.47
C HIS A 64 52.21 -28.23 69.08
N VAL A 65 51.25 -29.06 68.69
CA VAL A 65 50.62 -30.06 69.55
C VAL A 65 50.13 -31.27 68.75
N GLU A 66 50.60 -32.45 69.14
CA GLU A 66 49.92 -33.71 68.94
C GLU A 66 48.86 -33.88 70.02
N SER A 67 47.58 -33.91 69.65
CA SER A 67 46.56 -34.66 70.39
C SER A 67 45.25 -34.69 69.59
N ASN A 68 45.12 -35.67 68.69
CA ASN A 68 43.84 -36.05 68.12
C ASN A 68 43.12 -36.96 69.15
N ARG A 69 42.04 -36.47 69.74
CA ARG A 69 41.05 -37.32 70.42
C ARG A 69 39.66 -37.05 69.87
N ALA A 70 39.12 -38.11 69.27
CA ALA A 70 37.79 -38.22 68.72
C ALA A 70 36.68 -38.03 69.77
N ASN A 71 35.60 -37.35 69.38
CA ASN A 71 34.36 -37.23 70.17
C ASN A 71 33.33 -38.30 69.72
N PRO A 72 32.67 -39.05 70.63
CA PRO A 72 31.64 -40.03 70.27
C PRO A 72 30.24 -39.39 70.09
N PRO A 73 29.34 -39.96 69.24
CA PRO A 73 28.10 -39.32 68.84
C PRO A 73 26.95 -39.46 69.87
N SER A 74 26.44 -38.33 70.39
CA SER A 74 25.23 -38.28 71.24
C SER A 74 23.95 -38.28 70.40
N LYS A 75 22.89 -39.00 70.84
CA LYS A 75 21.64 -39.22 70.08
C LYS A 75 20.91 -37.93 69.63
N LYS A 76 21.12 -36.81 70.34
CA LYS A 76 20.59 -35.48 69.97
C LYS A 76 21.21 -34.92 68.68
N SER A 77 22.48 -35.25 68.41
CA SER A 77 23.15 -34.88 67.15
C SER A 77 22.56 -35.60 65.94
N LYS A 78 22.00 -36.81 66.12
CA LYS A 78 21.30 -37.52 65.03
C LYS A 78 19.98 -36.83 64.69
N LEU A 79 19.22 -36.38 65.69
CA LEU A 79 17.96 -35.64 65.47
C LEU A 79 18.20 -34.28 64.77
N ILE A 80 19.25 -33.55 65.17
CA ILE A 80 19.63 -32.28 64.51
C ILE A 80 20.05 -32.54 63.05
N ARG A 81 20.82 -33.61 62.79
CA ARG A 81 21.19 -33.99 61.42
C ARG A 81 19.95 -34.36 60.59
N ILE A 82 19.01 -35.12 61.14
CA ILE A 82 17.77 -35.51 60.45
C ILE A 82 16.91 -34.28 60.13
N GLY A 83 16.79 -33.32 61.07
CA GLY A 83 16.07 -32.07 60.83
C GLY A 83 16.70 -31.22 59.73
N PHE A 84 18.04 -31.12 59.70
CA PHE A 84 18.76 -30.41 58.65
C PHE A 84 18.60 -31.08 57.28
N ILE A 85 18.65 -32.42 57.23
CA ILE A 85 18.41 -33.19 56.00
C ILE A 85 16.97 -32.97 55.50
N LEU A 86 15.97 -33.00 56.39
CA LEU A 86 14.58 -32.77 56.00
C LEU A 86 14.36 -31.35 55.47
N PHE A 87 14.97 -30.35 56.10
CA PHE A 87 14.93 -28.96 55.65
C PHE A 87 15.57 -28.82 54.26
N LEU A 88 16.73 -29.46 54.04
CA LEU A 88 17.41 -29.42 52.75
C LEU A 88 16.57 -30.07 51.65
N VAL A 89 15.94 -31.21 51.93
CA VAL A 89 15.02 -31.87 51.00
C VAL A 89 13.79 -31.01 50.71
N ALA A 90 13.20 -30.37 51.71
CA ALA A 90 12.05 -29.48 51.54
C ALA A 90 12.41 -28.25 50.68
N MET A 91 13.59 -27.66 50.89
CA MET A 91 14.06 -26.51 50.11
C MET A 91 14.29 -26.88 48.63
N VAL A 92 14.87 -28.05 48.38
CA VAL A 92 15.04 -28.58 47.02
C VAL A 92 13.68 -28.88 46.37
N ALA A 93 12.74 -29.48 47.10
CA ALA A 93 11.40 -29.77 46.61
C ALA A 93 10.61 -28.50 46.25
N LEU A 94 10.71 -27.44 47.07
CA LEU A 94 10.07 -26.16 46.80
C LEU A 94 10.66 -25.47 45.57
N GLY A 95 11.99 -25.50 45.44
CA GLY A 95 12.70 -24.95 44.28
C GLY A 95 12.32 -25.66 42.98
N LEU A 96 12.24 -27.00 43.03
CA LEU A 96 11.80 -27.82 41.90
C LEU A 96 10.34 -27.51 41.54
N TRP A 97 9.43 -27.40 42.51
CA TRP A 97 8.03 -27.07 42.23
C TRP A 97 7.89 -25.69 41.58
N LEU A 98 8.62 -24.68 42.05
CA LEU A 98 8.54 -23.34 41.48
C LEU A 98 9.14 -23.29 40.07
N ALA A 99 10.21 -24.04 39.80
CA ALA A 99 10.82 -24.19 38.48
C ALA A 99 9.96 -25.05 37.52
N TYR A 100 9.13 -25.95 38.04
CA TYR A 100 8.20 -26.75 37.24
C TYR A 100 6.95 -25.99 36.81
N LYS A 101 6.76 -24.74 37.26
CA LYS A 101 5.68 -23.91 36.74
C LYS A 101 6.04 -23.49 35.32
N PRO A 102 5.32 -23.99 34.29
CA PRO A 102 5.64 -23.65 32.91
C PRO A 102 5.51 -22.13 32.72
N GLU A 103 6.54 -21.51 32.15
CA GLU A 103 6.47 -20.10 31.79
C GLU A 103 5.34 -19.85 30.79
N LYS A 104 4.64 -18.71 30.95
CA LYS A 104 3.60 -18.30 30.02
C LYS A 104 4.24 -18.08 28.65
N GLN A 105 4.01 -19.02 27.74
CA GLN A 105 4.52 -18.98 26.39
C GLN A 105 4.06 -17.68 25.70
N GLN A 106 5.00 -16.78 25.45
CA GLN A 106 4.74 -15.54 24.72
C GLN A 106 4.61 -15.88 23.24
N ILE A 107 3.37 -16.05 22.77
CA ILE A 107 3.09 -16.25 21.35
C ILE A 107 3.26 -14.90 20.66
N GLN A 108 4.40 -14.75 19.99
CA GLN A 108 4.64 -13.64 19.09
C GLN A 108 4.04 -13.99 17.74
N GLY A 109 3.27 -13.06 17.17
CA GLY A 109 2.61 -13.24 15.89
C GLY A 109 2.74 -11.99 15.04
N MET A 110 2.61 -12.16 13.74
CA MET A 110 2.54 -11.07 12.77
C MET A 110 1.08 -10.88 12.37
N VAL A 111 0.65 -9.63 12.22
CA VAL A 111 -0.66 -9.30 11.66
C VAL A 111 -0.47 -9.07 10.17
N GLU A 112 -1.09 -9.91 9.35
CA GLU A 112 -1.15 -9.69 7.90
C GLU A 112 -2.41 -8.89 7.57
N ALA A 113 -2.23 -7.75 6.89
CA ALA A 113 -3.32 -6.95 6.36
C ALA A 113 -3.31 -7.03 4.83
N LYS A 114 -4.49 -7.24 4.24
CA LYS A 114 -4.64 -7.22 2.78
C LYS A 114 -4.89 -5.79 2.30
N THR A 115 -3.94 -5.26 1.54
CA THR A 115 -4.10 -3.95 0.88
C THR A 115 -4.64 -4.13 -0.53
N ILE A 116 -5.69 -3.40 -0.87
CA ILE A 116 -6.25 -3.34 -2.22
C ILE A 116 -6.15 -1.89 -2.70
N ASN A 117 -5.60 -1.68 -3.88
CA ASN A 117 -5.65 -0.38 -4.55
C ASN A 117 -6.89 -0.33 -5.45
N VAL A 118 -7.70 0.73 -5.32
CA VAL A 118 -8.89 0.96 -6.13
C VAL A 118 -8.57 2.03 -7.16
N SER A 119 -8.63 1.66 -8.43
CA SER A 119 -8.37 2.57 -9.57
C SER A 119 -9.57 2.62 -10.50
N THR A 120 -9.76 3.76 -11.15
CA THR A 120 -10.83 3.98 -12.12
C THR A 120 -10.52 3.26 -13.44
N LYS A 121 -11.48 2.50 -13.98
CA LYS A 121 -11.32 1.82 -15.27
C LYS A 121 -11.26 2.77 -16.48
N ILE A 122 -11.82 3.98 -16.32
CA ILE A 122 -11.99 4.96 -17.39
C ILE A 122 -11.41 6.30 -16.90
N PRO A 123 -10.72 7.07 -17.77
CA PRO A 123 -10.27 8.42 -17.43
C PRO A 123 -11.48 9.29 -17.07
N SER A 124 -11.50 9.78 -15.84
CA SER A 124 -12.63 10.50 -15.27
C SER A 124 -12.18 11.52 -14.23
N ARG A 125 -13.03 12.52 -13.98
CA ARG A 125 -12.84 13.52 -12.93
C ARG A 125 -13.64 13.10 -11.70
N VAL A 126 -13.05 13.24 -10.51
CA VAL A 126 -13.77 13.04 -9.26
C VAL A 126 -14.77 14.17 -9.08
N GLU A 127 -16.05 13.83 -8.92
CA GLU A 127 -17.11 14.79 -8.63
C GLU A 127 -17.32 14.89 -7.12
N GLN A 128 -17.49 13.74 -6.47
CA GLN A 128 -17.65 13.66 -5.02
C GLN A 128 -17.07 12.36 -4.49
N LEU A 129 -16.40 12.44 -3.34
CA LEU A 129 -15.92 11.29 -2.58
C LEU A 129 -16.80 11.12 -1.33
N PHE A 130 -17.32 9.93 -1.11
CA PHE A 130 -18.20 9.60 0.03
C PHE A 130 -17.46 8.89 1.16
N ALA A 131 -16.32 8.26 0.85
CA ALA A 131 -15.52 7.53 1.83
C ALA A 131 -14.41 8.42 2.41
N HIS A 132 -14.22 8.36 3.72
CA HIS A 132 -13.12 9.02 4.43
C HIS A 132 -12.11 8.01 4.95
N GLU A 133 -10.93 8.48 5.31
CA GLU A 133 -9.91 7.65 5.94
C GLU A 133 -10.42 7.09 7.27
N GLY A 134 -10.26 5.78 7.48
CA GLY A 134 -10.72 5.08 8.67
C GLY A 134 -12.17 4.56 8.62
N ASP A 135 -12.96 4.91 7.59
CA ASP A 135 -14.30 4.35 7.42
C ASP A 135 -14.26 2.86 7.07
N GLN A 136 -15.17 2.09 7.66
CA GLN A 136 -15.37 0.69 7.28
C GLN A 136 -16.20 0.59 6.01
N VAL A 137 -15.60 0.05 4.95
CA VAL A 137 -16.26 -0.14 3.65
C VAL A 137 -16.60 -1.59 3.37
N LYS A 138 -17.76 -1.83 2.76
CA LYS A 138 -18.20 -3.17 2.33
C LYS A 138 -17.98 -3.38 0.83
N LYS A 139 -17.87 -4.65 0.42
CA LYS A 139 -17.78 -4.99 -1.01
C LYS A 139 -19.01 -4.48 -1.75
N GLY A 140 -18.79 -3.73 -2.83
CA GLY A 140 -19.85 -3.16 -3.66
C GLY A 140 -20.38 -1.81 -3.18
N GLN A 141 -19.83 -1.26 -2.09
CA GLN A 141 -20.15 0.09 -1.65
C GLN A 141 -19.58 1.14 -2.61
N VAL A 142 -20.38 2.16 -2.91
CA VAL A 142 -19.96 3.30 -3.73
C VAL A 142 -19.05 4.19 -2.88
N LEU A 143 -17.80 4.35 -3.33
CA LEU A 143 -16.80 5.18 -2.65
C LEU A 143 -16.82 6.64 -3.12
N GLY A 144 -17.24 6.87 -4.37
CA GLY A 144 -17.31 8.19 -4.97
C GLY A 144 -17.99 8.15 -6.33
N THR A 145 -18.48 9.31 -6.77
CA THR A 145 -19.02 9.52 -8.11
C THR A 145 -17.97 10.19 -8.97
N LEU A 146 -17.81 9.67 -10.18
CA LEU A 146 -16.85 10.18 -11.16
C LEU A 146 -17.58 10.57 -12.44
N THR A 147 -17.24 11.73 -12.97
CA THR A 147 -17.82 12.26 -14.21
C THR A 147 -16.77 12.26 -15.31
N SER A 148 -17.11 11.69 -16.48
CA SER A 148 -16.21 11.61 -17.64
C SER A 148 -16.88 12.21 -18.89
N PRO A 149 -16.35 13.31 -19.44
CA PRO A 149 -16.91 13.92 -20.66
C PRO A 149 -16.76 13.01 -21.88
N ALA A 150 -15.72 12.17 -21.90
CA ALA A 150 -15.48 11.25 -23.01
C ALA A 150 -16.54 10.15 -23.12
N ILE A 151 -17.10 9.69 -22.00
CA ILE A 151 -18.17 8.68 -22.00
C ILE A 151 -19.50 9.29 -22.43
N LEU A 152 -19.81 10.50 -21.96
CA LEU A 152 -21.00 11.22 -22.38
C LEU A 152 -20.98 11.49 -23.89
N ALA A 153 -19.86 11.97 -24.43
CA ALA A 153 -19.71 12.18 -25.87
C ALA A 153 -19.87 10.88 -26.68
N LYS A 154 -19.29 9.77 -26.22
CA LYS A 154 -19.47 8.45 -26.88
C LYS A 154 -20.91 7.93 -26.79
N GLN A 155 -21.58 8.17 -25.66
CA GLN A 155 -22.98 7.83 -25.51
C GLN A 155 -23.83 8.63 -26.49
N GLU A 156 -23.62 9.94 -26.58
CA GLU A 156 -24.34 10.81 -27.53
C GLU A 156 -24.07 10.41 -28.98
N GLN A 157 -22.81 10.13 -29.32
CA GLN A 157 -22.44 9.61 -30.64
C GLN A 157 -23.15 8.28 -30.95
N ALA A 158 -23.15 7.33 -30.01
CA ALA A 158 -23.82 6.05 -30.17
C ALA A 158 -25.34 6.20 -30.32
N LEU A 159 -25.95 7.13 -29.57
CA LEU A 159 -27.36 7.47 -29.70
C LEU A 159 -27.68 8.10 -31.06
N GLY A 160 -26.83 8.98 -31.57
CA GLY A 160 -26.99 9.58 -32.90
C GLY A 160 -26.90 8.54 -34.03
N VAL A 161 -25.97 7.59 -33.93
CA VAL A 161 -25.87 6.46 -34.86
C VAL A 161 -27.11 5.56 -34.78
N LEU A 162 -27.56 5.23 -33.57
CA LEU A 162 -28.76 4.43 -33.34
C LEU A 162 -30.01 5.11 -33.91
N GLN A 163 -30.16 6.42 -33.70
CA GLN A 163 -31.28 7.19 -34.25
C GLN A 163 -31.25 7.23 -35.77
N SER A 164 -30.07 7.42 -36.36
CA SER A 164 -29.89 7.40 -37.83
C SER A 164 -30.24 6.03 -38.41
N ALA A 165 -29.80 4.95 -37.76
CA ALA A 165 -30.13 3.58 -38.16
C ALA A 165 -31.65 3.31 -38.04
N LYS A 166 -32.29 3.76 -36.96
CA LYS A 166 -33.76 3.66 -36.81
C LYS A 166 -34.51 4.46 -37.86
N ALA A 167 -34.04 5.65 -38.21
CA ALA A 167 -34.66 6.44 -39.28
C ALA A 167 -34.54 5.73 -40.63
N LEU A 168 -33.37 5.12 -40.91
CA LEU A 168 -33.16 4.32 -42.11
C LEU A 168 -34.04 3.07 -42.14
N GLU A 169 -34.15 2.37 -41.01
CA GLU A 169 -35.05 1.23 -40.85
C GLU A 169 -36.51 1.65 -41.08
N GLN A 170 -36.96 2.74 -40.47
CA GLN A 170 -38.32 3.26 -40.67
C GLN A 170 -38.59 3.65 -42.13
N THR A 171 -37.60 4.21 -42.82
CA THR A 171 -37.69 4.53 -44.25
C THR A 171 -37.75 3.26 -45.09
N ALA A 172 -36.93 2.24 -44.76
CA ALA A 172 -36.96 0.94 -45.43
C ALA A 172 -38.28 0.19 -45.21
N LEU A 173 -38.86 0.27 -44.00
CA LEU A 173 -40.14 -0.36 -43.65
C LEU A 173 -41.34 0.36 -44.27
N ARG A 174 -41.37 1.70 -44.28
CA ARG A 174 -42.42 2.45 -44.99
C ARG A 174 -42.37 2.20 -46.50
N GLY A 175 -41.15 2.09 -47.06
CA GLY A 175 -40.92 1.96 -48.49
C GLY A 175 -41.29 3.22 -49.27
N SER A 176 -40.78 3.38 -50.48
CA SER A 176 -41.00 4.57 -51.32
C SER A 176 -42.40 4.65 -51.95
N GLN A 177 -43.24 3.62 -51.77
CA GLN A 177 -44.50 3.51 -52.49
C GLN A 177 -45.60 4.39 -51.87
N GLN A 178 -45.59 4.63 -50.56
CA GLN A 178 -46.63 5.43 -49.93
C GLN A 178 -46.56 6.89 -50.38
N GLU A 179 -45.37 7.52 -50.37
CA GLU A 179 -45.21 8.86 -50.92
C GLU A 179 -45.58 8.94 -52.41
N ASN A 180 -45.31 7.89 -53.20
CA ASN A 180 -45.67 7.87 -54.62
C ASN A 180 -47.20 7.80 -54.83
N ILE A 181 -47.91 6.99 -54.04
CA ILE A 181 -49.37 6.89 -54.08
C ILE A 181 -50.00 8.22 -53.67
N ASP A 182 -49.50 8.85 -52.62
CA ASP A 182 -50.02 10.13 -52.13
C ASP A 182 -49.76 11.26 -53.14
N ALA A 183 -48.59 11.27 -53.79
CA ALA A 183 -48.27 12.21 -54.87
C ALA A 183 -49.19 12.02 -56.10
N LEU A 184 -49.42 10.77 -56.55
CA LEU A 184 -50.32 10.47 -57.65
C LEU A 184 -51.77 10.87 -57.33
N LYS A 185 -52.22 10.64 -56.10
CA LYS A 185 -53.55 11.05 -55.63
C LYS A 185 -53.71 12.56 -55.61
N ALA A 186 -52.72 13.29 -55.11
CA ALA A 186 -52.71 14.75 -55.13
C ALA A 186 -52.76 15.31 -56.56
N ASN A 187 -52.03 14.68 -57.50
CA ASN A 187 -52.04 15.05 -58.91
C ASN A 187 -53.40 14.79 -59.58
N TRP A 188 -54.05 13.66 -59.26
CA TRP A 188 -55.40 13.37 -59.76
C TRP A 188 -56.43 14.38 -59.23
N GLN A 189 -56.34 14.75 -57.94
CA GLN A 189 -57.21 15.74 -57.33
C GLN A 189 -57.04 17.14 -57.93
N SER A 190 -55.79 17.56 -58.20
CA SER A 190 -55.52 18.86 -58.81
C SER A 190 -56.03 18.93 -60.25
N ALA A 191 -55.84 17.86 -61.04
CA ALA A 191 -56.39 17.76 -62.40
C ALA A 191 -57.92 17.82 -62.41
N GLN A 192 -58.57 17.16 -61.46
CA GLN A 192 -60.03 17.22 -61.32
C GLN A 192 -60.52 18.62 -60.96
N ALA A 193 -59.83 19.31 -60.04
CA ALA A 193 -60.16 20.69 -59.67
C ALA A 193 -60.00 21.67 -60.84
N GLN A 194 -58.95 21.52 -61.64
CA GLN A 194 -58.74 22.32 -62.85
C GLN A 194 -59.85 22.10 -63.89
N ALA A 195 -60.28 20.84 -64.07
CA ALA A 195 -61.39 20.52 -64.95
C ALA A 195 -62.72 21.13 -64.49
N HIS A 196 -62.98 21.13 -63.18
CA HIS A 196 -64.18 21.73 -62.60
C HIS A 196 -64.19 23.27 -62.72
N LEU A 197 -63.04 23.92 -62.64
CA LEU A 197 -62.92 25.38 -62.81
C LEU A 197 -63.06 25.85 -64.28
N ALA A 198 -62.92 24.94 -65.25
CA ALA A 198 -62.99 25.23 -66.67
C ALA A 198 -64.41 25.13 -67.26
N GLN A 199 -65.41 24.69 -66.47
CA GLN A 199 -66.84 24.72 -66.80
C GLN A 199 -67.49 26.00 -66.29
#